data_AF-A0A927LVF6-F1
#
_entry.id   AF-A0A927LVF6-F1
#
_cell.length_a   1.000
_cell.length_b   1.000
_cell.length_c   1.000
_cell.angle_alpha   90.00
_cell.angle_beta   90.00
_cell.angle_gamma   90.00
#
_symmetry.space_group_name_H-M   'P 1'
#
loop_
_entity.id
_entity.type
_entity.pdbx_description
1 polymer ?
#
loop_
_entity_poly.entity_id
_entity_poly.type
_entity_poly.pdbx_seq_one_letter_code
_entity_poly.pdbx_strand_id
1 'polypeptide(L)'
;MKTNWKTAMAAAVLSLTLVASAIPVMADDAVPSASISTLSYALNDSITASVKRVAVNRTTGGLQIGAVVRLTNNGNSMLRVPDYEIRVKTKEGIEYKLQPSASNMKSIMAKENGELSYMVTVDRPDDIEVTDLSFVEVDEYTYPKTEKVLLSVPVALNVWYGTKGQLTDPYANMAWGQPFQIPGSSSPIRYTPVELTKQNDANGFSYLVTLMAENPGTGNETVSNFRMDGKTPDKLYTGKKVEQEPVTLAPGEKKYVHFAITSDKDINLIGLMLMTTEGFVPAGGQAGQGAGAAGAGSGTGASAGTAAGPVTTSATGSGFDVGRLVIAAPTPEQMNNTANYTMGTPIALDPMNHLVDSKTEVSLVELHLHDNDGQGFKSVVAKFKVSNKGDMTVAFPQFQAQLVGGDGASYAGTRQTTTAAEIMPNLGYVVSYSFMIPASEKGDNLTMKLLDNQTAAPYSSTIANFSAPVQKEADDSVMSLYPFNVKLDDWTISAYTNPGANGMGLSYSYNLKLWLTIDHLEDVVVDKNFSKMKFEIVDSAGRILGSQTASLTGENKLVSGEQMIQFSNIKTDQFSYPLTLHIYEAIDTPNGEATRLVKSVTQ
;
A
#
# COMPACT_ATOMS: atom_id res chain seq x y z
N MET A 1 40.28 39.08 -63.34
CA MET A 1 38.92 39.15 -62.78
C MET A 1 38.60 37.78 -62.20
N LYS A 2 38.33 37.71 -60.89
CA LYS A 2 38.18 36.48 -60.11
C LYS A 2 36.69 36.20 -59.87
N THR A 3 36.28 34.96 -60.04
CA THR A 3 34.94 34.43 -59.77
C THR A 3 34.99 33.59 -58.50
N ASN A 4 34.14 33.85 -57.50
CA ASN A 4 33.87 33.00 -56.34
C ASN A 4 32.37 33.12 -56.02
N TRP A 5 31.58 32.09 -56.33
CA TRP A 5 31.05 31.03 -55.44
C TRP A 5 30.14 31.52 -54.30
N LYS A 6 28.84 31.25 -54.44
CA LYS A 6 27.85 31.20 -53.36
C LYS A 6 27.06 29.89 -53.43
N THR A 7 26.95 29.25 -52.27
CA THR A 7 25.87 28.36 -51.77
C THR A 7 25.45 27.13 -52.55
N ALA A 8 25.69 25.95 -51.95
CA ALA A 8 24.71 24.86 -51.90
C ALA A 8 24.97 23.98 -50.68
N MET A 9 23.94 23.80 -49.86
CA MET A 9 23.84 22.79 -48.81
C MET A 9 23.82 21.39 -49.44
N ALA A 10 24.53 20.44 -48.84
CA ALA A 10 24.27 19.01 -49.05
C ALA A 10 24.37 18.31 -47.69
N ALA A 11 23.23 17.81 -47.23
CA ALA A 11 23.08 16.94 -46.08
C ALA A 11 23.68 15.56 -46.38
N ALA A 12 24.41 15.00 -45.42
CA ALA A 12 24.75 13.58 -45.40
C ALA A 12 24.27 12.99 -44.07
N VAL A 13 23.09 12.37 -44.12
CA VAL A 13 22.56 11.47 -43.10
C VAL A 13 23.37 10.18 -43.20
N LEU A 14 24.15 9.84 -42.17
CA LEU A 14 24.71 8.49 -42.04
C LEU A 14 23.76 7.63 -41.20
N SER A 15 22.90 6.90 -41.90
CA SER A 15 22.14 5.77 -41.38
C SER A 15 23.03 4.53 -41.32
N LEU A 16 23.33 4.05 -40.11
CA LEU A 16 23.88 2.72 -39.86
C LEU A 16 22.83 1.90 -39.10
N THR A 17 21.97 1.24 -39.87
CA THR A 17 21.13 0.14 -39.41
C THR A 17 21.95 -1.14 -39.39
N LEU A 18 22.23 -1.69 -38.21
CA LEU A 18 22.47 -3.13 -38.03
C LEU A 18 21.33 -3.69 -37.18
N VAL A 19 20.44 -4.46 -37.82
CA VAL A 19 19.49 -5.34 -37.15
C VAL A 19 20.20 -6.67 -36.95
N ALA A 20 20.45 -7.03 -35.68
CA ALA A 20 20.71 -8.39 -35.27
C ALA A 20 19.93 -8.62 -33.97
N SER A 21 18.92 -9.47 -34.06
CA SER A 21 18.12 -9.98 -32.95
C SER A 21 19.02 -10.80 -32.01
N ALA A 22 19.36 -10.22 -30.87
CA ALA A 22 19.90 -10.94 -29.73
C ALA A 22 18.98 -10.68 -28.54
N ILE A 23 18.44 -11.78 -28.01
CA ILE A 23 17.71 -11.84 -26.75
C ILE A 23 18.54 -11.10 -25.69
N PRO A 24 18.00 -10.13 -24.93
CA PRO A 24 18.75 -9.56 -23.81
C PRO A 24 18.93 -10.67 -22.78
N VAL A 25 20.11 -11.27 -22.76
CA VAL A 25 20.66 -11.85 -21.53
C VAL A 25 20.69 -10.70 -20.55
N MET A 26 19.93 -10.82 -19.46
CA MET A 26 20.00 -9.87 -18.36
C MET A 26 21.42 -9.88 -17.81
N ALA A 27 22.22 -8.92 -18.26
CA ALA A 27 23.40 -8.51 -17.54
C ALA A 27 22.92 -7.94 -16.20
N ASP A 28 23.61 -8.32 -15.13
CA ASP A 28 23.45 -7.73 -13.80
C ASP A 28 23.61 -6.22 -13.93
N ASP A 29 22.48 -5.52 -14.05
CA ASP A 29 22.47 -4.06 -14.07
C ASP A 29 23.07 -3.62 -12.74
N ALA A 30 24.23 -2.97 -12.83
CA ALA A 30 24.84 -2.30 -11.71
C ALA A 30 23.83 -1.29 -11.16
N VAL A 31 23.19 -1.65 -10.06
CA VAL A 31 22.33 -0.74 -9.30
C VAL A 31 23.15 0.53 -9.04
N PRO A 32 22.63 1.74 -9.31
CA PRO A 32 23.30 2.96 -8.94
C PRO A 32 23.43 2.98 -7.41
N SER A 33 24.56 2.46 -6.93
CA SER A 33 25.03 2.75 -5.60
C SER A 33 25.39 4.22 -5.65
N ALA A 34 24.63 5.06 -4.93
CA ALA A 34 25.11 6.37 -4.54
C ALA A 34 26.35 6.16 -3.66
N SER A 35 27.48 5.85 -4.28
CA SER A 35 28.76 5.80 -3.64
C SER A 35 29.19 7.25 -3.47
N ILE A 36 28.94 7.79 -2.28
CA ILE A 36 29.54 9.04 -1.86
C ILE A 36 31.04 8.83 -2.01
N SER A 37 31.71 9.57 -2.88
CA SER A 37 33.16 9.67 -2.82
C SER A 37 33.49 10.42 -1.53
N THR A 38 33.66 9.67 -0.44
CA THR A 38 34.14 10.22 0.81
C THR A 38 35.57 10.67 0.57
N LEU A 39 35.77 11.96 0.26
CA LEU A 39 37.09 12.54 0.16
C LEU A 39 37.83 12.21 1.46
N SER A 40 38.96 11.52 1.29
CA SER A 40 39.85 11.14 2.38
C SER A 40 40.97 12.16 2.45
N TYR A 41 41.18 12.69 3.64
CA TYR A 41 42.15 13.73 3.92
C TYR A 41 43.22 13.17 4.85
N ALA A 42 44.48 13.45 4.58
CA ALA A 42 45.55 13.09 5.51
C ALA A 42 45.37 13.89 6.81
N LEU A 43 45.21 13.20 7.93
CA LEU A 43 45.17 13.80 9.26
C LEU A 43 46.59 13.85 9.85
N ASN A 44 47.38 12.81 9.58
CA ASN A 44 48.82 12.73 9.79
C ASN A 44 49.43 11.72 8.80
N ASP A 45 50.72 11.41 8.95
CA ASP A 45 51.44 10.51 8.03
C ASP A 45 50.88 9.08 7.93
N SER A 46 50.10 8.63 8.93
CA SER A 46 49.62 7.25 9.03
C SER A 46 48.09 7.11 9.10
N ILE A 47 47.36 8.20 9.38
CA ILE A 47 45.91 8.21 9.53
C ILE A 47 45.30 9.18 8.52
N THR A 48 44.34 8.67 7.74
CA THR A 48 43.45 9.50 6.92
C THR A 48 42.09 9.63 7.59
N ALA A 49 41.48 10.81 7.50
CA ALA A 49 40.15 11.10 7.98
C ALA A 49 39.20 11.37 6.82
N SER A 50 37.96 10.92 6.94
CA SER A 50 36.87 11.23 6.02
C SER A 50 35.61 11.53 6.83
N VAL A 51 34.83 12.51 6.39
CA VAL A 51 33.54 12.82 7.02
C VAL A 51 32.49 11.92 6.37
N LYS A 52 31.89 11.03 7.17
CA LYS A 52 30.87 10.10 6.69
C LYS A 52 29.50 10.79 6.66
N ARG A 53 29.15 11.53 7.72
CA ARG A 53 27.86 12.21 7.88
C ARG A 53 27.96 13.45 8.76
N VAL A 54 27.11 14.43 8.47
CA VAL A 54 26.79 15.55 9.37
C VAL A 54 25.28 15.70 9.38
N ALA A 55 24.70 15.92 10.55
CA ALA A 55 23.27 16.06 10.74
C ALA A 55 22.96 17.21 11.69
N VAL A 56 21.90 17.94 11.37
CA VAL A 56 21.38 19.05 12.15
C VAL A 56 19.88 18.79 12.36
N ASN A 57 19.50 18.42 13.58
CA ASN A 57 18.14 18.06 13.95
C ASN A 57 17.60 18.99 15.03
N ARG A 58 16.33 19.38 14.95
CA ARG A 58 15.67 20.08 16.05
C ARG A 58 15.06 19.07 17.02
N THR A 59 15.34 19.25 18.30
CA THR A 59 14.82 18.45 19.41
C THR A 59 14.11 19.36 20.42
N THR A 60 13.43 18.78 21.41
CA THR A 60 12.83 19.54 22.53
C THR A 60 13.88 20.30 23.36
N GLY A 61 15.13 19.82 23.38
CA GLY A 61 16.24 20.44 24.11
C GLY A 61 17.07 21.43 23.29
N GLY A 62 16.61 21.82 22.09
CA GLY A 62 17.34 22.71 21.18
C GLY A 62 17.80 22.02 19.90
N LEU A 63 18.80 22.59 19.25
CA LEU A 63 19.36 22.08 18.00
C LEU A 63 20.48 21.08 18.26
N GLN A 64 20.29 19.84 17.83
CA GLN A 64 21.29 18.79 17.88
C GLN A 64 22.13 18.81 16.60
N ILE A 65 23.44 18.95 16.74
CA ILE A 65 24.42 18.85 15.65
C ILE A 65 25.22 17.57 15.88
N GLY A 66 25.11 16.62 14.97
CA GLY A 66 25.82 15.34 15.00
C GLY A 66 26.76 15.20 13.83
N ALA A 67 27.89 14.52 14.03
CA ALA A 67 28.81 14.16 12.95
C ALA A 67 29.38 12.76 13.17
N VAL A 68 29.57 12.02 12.08
CA VAL A 68 30.29 10.76 12.06
C VAL A 68 31.51 10.91 11.16
N VAL A 69 32.67 10.66 11.74
CA VAL A 69 33.97 10.68 11.06
C VAL A 69 34.48 9.25 10.97
N ARG A 70 35.02 8.89 9.79
CA ARG A 70 35.77 7.65 9.60
C ARG A 70 37.26 7.96 9.55
N LEU A 71 38.02 7.32 10.43
CA LEU A 71 39.47 7.31 10.40
C LEU A 71 39.96 5.98 9.81
N THR A 72 40.97 6.04 8.94
CA THR A 72 41.59 4.85 8.35
C THR A 72 43.05 4.81 8.76
N ASN A 73 43.48 3.69 9.34
CA ASN A 73 44.87 3.45 9.69
C ASN A 73 45.61 2.86 8.50
N ASN A 74 46.41 3.67 7.81
CA ASN A 74 47.23 3.24 6.67
C ASN A 74 48.57 2.63 7.12
N GLY A 75 48.85 2.61 8.42
CA GLY A 75 50.04 2.01 9.01
C GLY A 75 49.99 0.48 9.09
N ASN A 76 51.13 -0.11 9.46
CA ASN A 76 51.29 -1.57 9.61
C ASN A 76 51.11 -2.05 11.06
N SER A 77 50.79 -1.17 11.99
CA SER A 77 50.56 -1.47 13.41
C SER A 77 49.30 -0.80 13.91
N MET A 78 48.77 -1.30 15.02
CA MET A 78 47.67 -0.67 15.75
C MET A 78 48.04 0.76 16.16
N LEU A 79 47.17 1.72 15.88
CA LEU A 79 47.37 3.13 16.25
C LEU A 79 46.28 3.56 17.23
N ARG A 80 46.66 4.40 18.19
CA ARG A 80 45.71 5.07 19.08
C ARG A 80 44.95 6.13 18.28
N VAL A 81 43.64 6.24 18.51
CA VAL A 81 42.85 7.34 17.97
C VAL A 81 43.34 8.65 18.59
N PRO A 82 43.74 9.65 17.78
CA PRO A 82 44.17 10.94 18.31
C PRO A 82 43.05 11.67 19.07
N ASP A 83 43.38 12.32 20.18
CA ASP A 83 42.44 13.06 21.02
C ASP A 83 42.18 14.49 20.46
N TYR A 84 41.85 14.62 19.17
CA TYR A 84 41.56 15.92 18.56
C TYR A 84 40.15 16.43 18.87
N GLU A 85 40.00 17.74 19.01
CA GLU A 85 38.70 18.37 19.09
C GLU A 85 38.06 18.42 17.69
N ILE A 86 36.80 18.00 17.60
CA ILE A 86 35.99 18.19 16.39
C ILE A 86 35.13 19.43 16.58
N ARG A 87 35.26 20.39 15.65
CA ARG A 87 34.44 21.60 15.63
C ARG A 87 33.65 21.67 14.33
N VAL A 88 32.43 22.18 14.42
CA VAL A 88 31.56 22.45 13.28
C VAL A 88 31.46 23.95 13.09
N LYS A 89 31.69 24.42 11.87
CA LYS A 89 31.57 25.84 11.51
C LYS A 89 30.28 26.08 10.73
N THR A 90 29.53 27.09 11.15
CA THR A 90 28.32 27.54 10.44
C THR A 90 28.65 28.58 9.37
N LYS A 91 27.71 28.80 8.45
CA LYS A 91 27.78 29.87 7.44
C LYS A 91 27.89 31.28 8.03
N GLU A 92 27.39 31.46 9.26
CA GLU A 92 27.51 32.70 10.04
C GLU A 92 28.94 32.90 10.59
N GLY A 93 29.81 31.88 10.47
CA GLY A 93 31.16 31.87 11.01
C GLY A 93 31.26 31.42 12.46
N ILE A 94 30.18 30.88 13.05
CA ILE A 94 30.16 30.42 14.44
C ILE A 94 30.67 28.97 14.50
N GLU A 95 31.54 28.69 15.48
CA GLU A 95 32.10 27.35 15.69
C GLU A 95 31.49 26.69 16.93
N TYR A 96 31.08 25.43 16.79
CA TYR A 96 30.58 24.60 17.87
C TYR A 96 31.50 23.40 18.08
N LYS A 97 32.01 23.23 19.31
CA LYS A 97 32.75 22.02 19.70
C LYS A 97 31.79 20.85 19.90
N LEU A 98 32.01 19.76 19.17
CA LEU A 98 31.23 18.54 19.33
C LEU A 98 31.80 17.67 20.45
N GLN A 99 30.92 17.06 21.24
CA GLN A 99 31.34 16.10 22.26
C GLN A 99 31.56 14.72 21.62
N PRO A 100 32.66 14.00 21.92
CA PRO A 100 32.84 12.64 21.47
C PRO A 100 31.89 11.68 22.17
N SER A 101 31.41 10.66 21.45
CA SER A 101 30.69 9.55 22.05
C SER A 101 31.62 8.74 22.96
N ALA A 102 31.12 8.34 24.14
CA ALA A 102 31.81 7.43 25.04
C ALA A 102 32.00 6.01 24.44
N SER A 103 31.21 5.67 23.41
CA SER A 103 31.34 4.41 22.67
C SER A 103 32.38 4.45 21.55
N ASN A 104 33.04 5.59 21.33
CA ASN A 104 34.07 5.72 20.30
C ASN A 104 35.25 4.80 20.61
N MET A 105 35.76 4.12 19.58
CA MET A 105 36.93 3.29 19.73
C MET A 105 38.17 4.13 20.08
N LYS A 106 39.03 3.59 20.92
CA LYS A 106 40.26 4.25 21.38
C LYS A 106 41.47 3.97 20.49
N SER A 107 41.34 3.02 19.57
CA SER A 107 42.42 2.49 18.74
C SER A 107 41.89 1.82 17.49
N ILE A 108 42.66 1.87 16.40
CA ILE A 108 42.32 1.30 15.09
C ILE A 108 43.43 0.31 14.71
N MET A 109 43.06 -0.92 14.33
CA MET A 109 44.02 -1.92 13.89
C MET A 109 44.68 -1.51 12.57
N ALA A 110 45.81 -2.14 12.25
CA ALA A 110 46.53 -1.88 11.00
C ALA A 110 45.61 -2.16 9.80
N LYS A 111 45.53 -1.21 8.86
CA LYS A 111 44.73 -1.31 7.62
C LYS A 111 43.22 -1.41 7.84
N GLU A 112 42.73 -1.07 9.03
CA GLU A 112 41.31 -1.03 9.34
C GLU A 112 40.77 0.41 9.43
N ASN A 113 39.45 0.51 9.46
CA ASN A 113 38.70 1.75 9.59
C ASN A 113 38.02 1.81 10.96
N GLY A 114 38.00 3.01 11.55
CA GLY A 114 37.26 3.30 12.76
C GLY A 114 36.24 4.41 12.54
N GLU A 115 35.00 4.21 12.98
CA GLU A 115 33.97 5.25 12.95
C GLU A 115 33.81 5.88 14.34
N LEU A 116 33.80 7.20 14.36
CA LEU A 116 33.74 8.02 15.57
C LEU A 116 32.54 8.95 15.46
N SER A 117 31.63 8.87 16.42
CA SER A 117 30.44 9.70 16.51
C SER A 117 30.66 10.86 17.46
N TYR A 118 30.18 12.03 17.07
CA TYR A 118 30.25 13.25 17.86
C TYR A 118 28.91 13.96 17.83
N MET A 119 28.54 14.64 18.92
CA MET A 119 27.28 15.33 19.02
C MET A 119 27.36 16.52 19.98
N VAL A 120 26.59 17.57 19.70
CA VAL A 120 26.32 18.66 20.65
C VAL A 120 24.86 19.08 20.51
N THR A 121 24.24 19.49 21.62
CA THR A 121 22.95 20.17 21.59
C THR A 121 23.15 21.62 21.98
N VAL A 122 22.69 22.54 21.14
CA VAL A 122 22.77 23.98 21.36
C VAL A 122 21.38 24.56 21.49
N ASP A 123 21.19 25.41 22.51
CA ASP A 123 19.94 26.14 22.70
C ASP A 123 19.91 27.35 21.76
N ARG A 124 19.42 27.14 20.53
CA ARG A 124 19.17 28.20 19.55
C ARG A 124 17.77 28.05 18.96
N PRO A 125 17.03 29.15 18.75
CA PRO A 125 15.74 29.12 18.07
C PRO A 125 15.87 29.08 16.54
N ASP A 126 16.92 29.68 15.98
CA ASP A 126 17.10 29.81 14.53
C ASP A 126 17.59 28.50 13.88
N ASP A 127 17.39 28.39 12.57
CA ASP A 127 18.02 27.35 11.75
C ASP A 127 19.47 27.73 11.43
N ILE A 128 20.37 26.75 11.36
CA ILE A 128 21.78 26.97 10.98
C ILE A 128 22.12 26.18 9.72
N GLU A 129 23.06 26.71 8.93
CA GLU A 129 23.71 25.99 7.83
C GLU A 129 25.16 25.72 8.21
N VAL A 130 25.60 24.47 8.06
CA VAL A 130 26.97 24.03 8.34
C VAL A 130 27.80 24.07 7.06
N THR A 131 29.01 24.65 7.14
CA THR A 131 29.94 24.74 5.99
C THR A 131 31.11 23.79 6.11
N ASP A 132 31.73 23.71 7.29
CA ASP A 132 32.98 22.99 7.51
C ASP A 132 32.96 22.17 8.80
N LEU A 133 33.71 21.07 8.79
CA LEU A 133 34.06 20.29 9.98
C LEU A 133 35.58 20.29 10.13
N SER A 134 36.08 20.75 11.27
CA SER A 134 37.50 20.89 11.52
C SER A 134 38.01 20.01 12.65
N PHE A 135 39.24 19.55 12.50
CA PHE A 135 40.03 18.84 13.51
C PHE A 135 41.02 19.83 14.11
N VAL A 136 40.93 20.05 15.41
CA VAL A 136 41.75 21.02 16.13
C VAL A 136 42.54 20.30 17.21
N GLU A 137 43.86 20.50 17.17
CA GLU A 137 44.76 20.13 18.25
C GLU A 137 44.81 21.29 19.24
N VAL A 138 44.52 21.01 20.50
CA VAL A 138 44.53 21.99 21.59
C VAL A 138 45.58 21.56 22.60
N ASP A 139 46.61 22.38 22.78
CA ASP A 139 47.57 22.21 23.86
C ASP A 139 47.03 22.89 25.12
N GLU A 140 46.53 22.08 26.05
CA GLU A 140 45.97 22.54 27.31
C GLU A 140 47.04 22.90 28.36
N TYR A 141 48.31 22.57 28.11
CA TYR A 141 49.40 22.75 29.06
C TYR A 141 50.20 24.04 28.85
N THR A 142 49.87 24.83 27.81
CA THR A 142 50.41 26.17 27.58
C THR A 142 49.38 27.25 27.92
N TYR A 143 49.85 28.39 28.46
CA TYR A 143 48.99 29.54 28.75
C TYR A 143 49.47 30.80 28.01
N PRO A 144 48.63 31.43 27.15
CA PRO A 144 47.29 30.98 26.76
C PRO A 144 47.32 29.66 25.98
N LYS A 145 46.19 28.92 25.98
CA LYS A 145 46.06 27.65 25.24
C LYS A 145 46.44 27.85 23.78
N THR A 146 47.25 26.96 23.24
CA THR A 146 47.65 27.01 21.82
C THR A 146 46.73 26.10 21.00
N GLU A 147 46.06 26.63 19.99
CA GLU A 147 45.19 25.87 19.09
C GLU A 147 45.81 25.78 17.68
N LYS A 148 45.78 24.58 17.10
CA LYS A 148 46.22 24.34 15.72
C LYS A 148 45.16 23.57 14.96
N VAL A 149 44.59 24.18 13.93
CA VAL A 149 43.69 23.49 13.01
C VAL A 149 44.51 22.55 12.12
N LEU A 150 44.31 21.26 12.26
CA LEU A 150 45.03 20.23 11.49
C LEU A 150 44.38 20.01 10.12
N LEU A 151 43.05 19.99 10.10
CA LEU A 151 42.26 19.70 8.91
C LEU A 151 40.94 20.44 8.99
N SER A 152 40.49 21.02 7.88
CA SER A 152 39.14 21.55 7.72
C SER A 152 38.52 20.93 6.47
N VAL A 153 37.43 20.19 6.66
CA VAL A 153 36.72 19.49 5.60
C VAL A 153 35.45 20.25 5.26
N PRO A 154 35.24 20.67 3.99
CA PRO A 154 33.97 21.24 3.58
C PRO A 154 32.90 20.14 3.57
N VAL A 155 31.78 20.38 4.27
CA VAL A 155 30.70 19.39 4.43
C VAL A 155 29.37 19.84 3.83
N ALA A 156 29.28 21.06 3.31
CA ALA A 156 28.03 21.67 2.82
C ALA A 156 27.21 20.79 1.85
N LEU A 157 27.88 19.93 1.07
CA LEU A 157 27.24 19.05 0.08
C LEU A 157 26.68 17.74 0.67
N ASN A 158 26.95 17.42 1.94
CA ASN A 158 26.60 16.15 2.60
C ASN A 158 26.02 16.35 4.01
N VAL A 159 25.21 17.40 4.21
CA VAL A 159 24.56 17.69 5.50
C VAL A 159 23.09 17.30 5.44
N TRP A 160 22.63 16.59 6.46
CA TRP A 160 21.22 16.35 6.72
C TRP A 160 20.63 17.46 7.59
N TYR A 161 19.55 18.10 7.13
CA TYR A 161 18.79 19.06 7.91
C TYR A 161 17.39 18.49 8.25
N GLY A 162 17.26 17.94 9.46
CA GLY A 162 16.05 17.26 9.92
C GLY A 162 14.81 18.12 9.93
N THR A 163 14.93 19.39 10.36
CA THR A 163 13.79 20.32 10.44
C THR A 163 13.13 20.56 9.08
N LYS A 164 13.95 20.64 8.01
CA LYS A 164 13.48 20.90 6.64
C LYS A 164 13.25 19.61 5.84
N GLY A 165 13.60 18.47 6.43
CA GLY A 165 13.68 17.19 5.72
C GLY A 165 14.51 17.30 4.45
N GLN A 166 15.62 18.03 4.48
CA GLN A 166 16.43 18.37 3.32
C GLN A 166 17.78 17.68 3.41
N LEU A 167 18.16 17.05 2.30
CA LEU A 167 19.47 16.46 2.10
C LEU A 167 20.17 17.25 1.00
N THR A 168 21.40 17.68 1.24
CA THR A 168 22.16 18.48 0.26
C THR A 168 22.91 17.64 -0.78
N ASP A 169 22.91 16.31 -0.61
CA ASP A 169 23.52 15.38 -1.56
C ASP A 169 22.69 15.30 -2.86
N PRO A 170 23.24 15.70 -4.02
CA PRO A 170 22.52 15.69 -5.29
C PRO A 170 22.16 14.28 -5.78
N TYR A 171 22.87 13.23 -5.34
CA TYR A 171 22.65 11.84 -5.75
C TYR A 171 21.69 11.08 -4.83
N ALA A 172 21.19 11.72 -3.78
CA ALA A 172 20.30 11.07 -2.85
C ALA A 172 18.84 11.02 -3.33
N ASN A 173 18.50 11.68 -4.44
CA ASN A 173 17.16 11.67 -5.01
C ASN A 173 16.97 10.43 -5.89
N MET A 174 15.89 9.71 -5.65
CA MET A 174 15.52 8.49 -6.36
C MET A 174 14.09 8.59 -6.89
N ALA A 175 13.86 8.04 -8.08
CA ALA A 175 12.52 7.86 -8.60
C ALA A 175 11.83 6.68 -7.92
N TRP A 176 10.49 6.70 -7.89
CA TRP A 176 9.70 5.56 -7.43
C TRP A 176 10.00 4.29 -8.24
N GLY A 177 10.00 3.13 -7.59
CA GLY A 177 10.28 1.84 -8.24
C GLY A 177 11.76 1.56 -8.54
N GLN A 178 12.67 2.51 -8.30
CA GLN A 178 14.10 2.27 -8.47
C GLN A 178 14.66 1.49 -7.26
N PRO A 179 15.40 0.38 -7.49
CA PRO A 179 16.03 -0.37 -6.41
C PRO A 179 17.17 0.44 -5.79
N PHE A 180 17.37 0.28 -4.48
CA PHE A 180 18.45 0.93 -3.74
C PHE A 180 19.04 0.03 -2.65
N GLN A 181 20.25 0.38 -2.21
CA GLN A 181 20.83 -0.11 -0.97
C GLN A 181 20.94 1.03 0.03
N ILE A 182 20.92 0.73 1.33
CA ILE A 182 21.04 1.75 2.36
C ILE A 182 22.45 2.37 2.28
N PRO A 183 22.61 3.67 1.97
CA PRO A 183 23.91 4.27 1.76
C PRO A 183 24.79 4.20 3.02
N GLY A 184 25.94 3.52 2.88
CA GLY A 184 26.90 3.32 3.95
C GLY A 184 26.60 2.12 4.88
N SER A 185 25.60 1.29 4.54
CA SER A 185 25.40 -0.02 5.16
C SER A 185 26.35 -1.05 4.55
N SER A 186 26.74 -2.06 5.33
CA SER A 186 27.49 -3.23 4.86
C SER A 186 26.58 -4.34 4.32
N SER A 187 25.26 -4.26 4.56
CA SER A 187 24.32 -5.27 4.11
C SER A 187 24.11 -5.20 2.59
N PRO A 188 24.12 -6.34 1.88
CA PRO A 188 23.91 -6.37 0.44
C PRO A 188 22.43 -6.27 0.02
N ILE A 189 21.49 -6.25 0.98
CA ILE A 189 20.04 -6.24 0.70
C ILE A 189 19.68 -5.07 -0.20
N ARG A 190 18.99 -5.38 -1.31
CA ARG A 190 18.42 -4.41 -2.24
C ARG A 190 16.95 -4.19 -1.87
N TYR A 191 16.51 -2.94 -1.85
CA TYR A 191 15.15 -2.53 -1.53
C TYR A 191 14.52 -1.84 -2.74
N THR A 192 13.29 -2.20 -3.08
CA THR A 192 12.53 -1.56 -4.17
C THR A 192 11.19 -1.07 -3.64
N PRO A 193 10.85 0.22 -3.75
CA PRO A 193 9.50 0.71 -3.46
C PRO A 193 8.51 0.14 -4.47
N VAL A 194 7.50 -0.58 -4.01
CA VAL A 194 6.53 -1.24 -4.90
C VAL A 194 5.13 -0.66 -4.74
N GLU A 195 4.74 -0.25 -3.53
CA GLU A 195 3.38 0.22 -3.26
C GLU A 195 3.37 1.40 -2.27
N LEU A 196 2.48 2.36 -2.51
CA LEU A 196 2.08 3.38 -1.56
C LEU A 196 0.55 3.42 -1.52
N THR A 197 -0.03 2.97 -0.40
CA THR A 197 -1.48 2.91 -0.24
C THR A 197 -1.93 3.85 0.87
N LYS A 198 -2.90 4.70 0.54
CA LYS A 198 -3.55 5.61 1.49
C LYS A 198 -4.79 4.93 2.07
N GLN A 199 -4.92 5.00 3.40
CA GLN A 199 -6.02 4.45 4.17
C GLN A 199 -6.57 5.51 5.12
N ASN A 200 -7.85 5.43 5.40
CA ASN A 200 -8.54 6.28 6.36
C ASN A 200 -9.46 5.40 7.20
N ASP A 201 -9.17 5.32 8.49
CA ASP A 201 -9.93 4.54 9.46
C ASP A 201 -10.34 5.41 10.66
N ALA A 202 -10.92 4.80 11.69
CA ALA A 202 -11.31 5.51 12.91
C ALA A 202 -10.13 6.16 13.66
N ASN A 203 -8.88 5.76 13.36
CA ASN A 203 -7.65 6.27 13.96
C ASN A 203 -7.02 7.42 13.14
N GLY A 204 -7.57 7.73 11.97
CA GLY A 204 -7.14 8.82 11.10
C GLY A 204 -6.55 8.34 9.78
N PHE A 205 -5.73 9.18 9.16
CA PHE A 205 -5.09 8.86 7.88
C PHE A 205 -3.81 8.06 8.11
N SER A 206 -3.64 7.01 7.32
CA SER A 206 -2.40 6.25 7.27
C SER A 206 -1.96 6.01 5.83
N TYR A 207 -0.64 5.97 5.64
CA TYR A 207 0.00 5.67 4.37
C TYR A 207 0.89 4.46 4.59
N LEU A 208 0.58 3.36 3.92
CA LEU A 208 1.36 2.15 3.94
C LEU A 208 2.36 2.19 2.77
N VAL A 209 3.64 2.17 3.09
CA VAL A 209 4.73 2.01 2.13
C VAL A 209 5.14 0.54 2.14
N THR A 210 5.09 -0.12 0.98
CA THR A 210 5.60 -1.48 0.81
C THR A 210 6.92 -1.44 0.05
N LEU A 211 7.95 -2.02 0.64
CA LEU A 211 9.25 -2.23 0.01
C LEU A 211 9.46 -3.73 -0.23
N MET A 212 9.88 -4.11 -1.43
CA MET A 212 10.43 -5.44 -1.70
C MET A 212 11.90 -5.45 -1.28
N ALA A 213 12.24 -6.24 -0.28
CA ALA A 213 13.62 -6.53 0.12
C ALA A 213 14.08 -7.81 -0.57
N GLU A 214 15.25 -7.77 -1.21
CA GLU A 214 15.89 -8.89 -1.90
C GLU A 214 17.31 -9.08 -1.38
N ASN A 215 17.69 -10.33 -1.09
CA ASN A 215 19.05 -10.68 -0.70
C ASN A 215 19.82 -11.26 -1.91
N PRO A 216 20.61 -10.45 -2.65
CA PRO A 216 21.43 -10.96 -3.75
C PRO A 216 22.71 -11.66 -3.25
N GLY A 217 22.96 -11.66 -1.94
CA GLY A 217 24.14 -12.26 -1.33
C GLY A 217 24.08 -13.79 -1.27
N THR A 218 25.16 -14.37 -0.75
CA THR A 218 25.31 -15.83 -0.60
C THR A 218 25.04 -16.33 0.82
N GLY A 219 24.90 -15.42 1.79
CA GLY A 219 24.58 -15.73 3.18
C GLY A 219 23.20 -15.22 3.58
N ASN A 220 22.70 -15.71 4.71
CA ASN A 220 21.47 -15.17 5.31
C ASN A 220 21.71 -13.74 5.79
N GLU A 221 20.79 -12.84 5.46
CA GLU A 221 20.87 -11.43 5.83
C GLU A 221 19.61 -11.02 6.59
N THR A 222 19.74 -10.07 7.51
CA THR A 222 18.59 -9.50 8.23
C THR A 222 18.33 -8.09 7.74
N VAL A 223 17.06 -7.77 7.45
CA VAL A 223 16.65 -6.42 7.08
C VAL A 223 17.11 -5.45 8.15
N SER A 224 17.89 -4.45 7.73
CA SER A 224 18.46 -3.45 8.63
C SER A 224 17.35 -2.65 9.30
N ASN A 225 17.63 -2.15 10.52
CA ASN A 225 16.72 -1.21 11.16
C ASN A 225 16.90 0.19 10.55
N PHE A 226 15.90 0.63 9.79
CA PHE A 226 15.80 1.98 9.26
C PHE A 226 14.34 2.43 9.31
N ARG A 227 14.10 3.71 9.07
CA ARG A 227 12.77 4.30 9.08
C ARG A 227 12.47 4.90 7.71
N MET A 228 11.19 4.91 7.33
CA MET A 228 10.72 5.55 6.11
C MET A 228 9.74 6.66 6.48
N ASP A 229 10.17 7.91 6.40
CA ASP A 229 9.34 9.07 6.75
C ASP A 229 8.61 9.62 5.53
N GLY A 230 7.36 10.02 5.69
CA GLY A 230 6.61 10.72 4.65
C GLY A 230 7.06 12.17 4.52
N LYS A 231 7.30 12.63 3.30
CA LYS A 231 7.71 14.02 3.01
C LYS A 231 6.57 14.78 2.34
N THR A 232 6.22 15.93 2.90
CA THR A 232 5.42 16.98 2.27
C THR A 232 6.34 18.19 1.94
N PRO A 233 5.84 19.25 1.26
CA PRO A 233 6.63 20.45 1.05
C PRO A 233 7.12 21.10 2.35
N ASP A 234 6.32 21.01 3.42
CA ASP A 234 6.55 21.77 4.65
C ASP A 234 7.12 20.95 5.82
N LYS A 235 6.92 19.62 5.82
CA LYS A 235 7.23 18.78 6.98
C LYS A 235 7.52 17.33 6.63
N LEU A 236 8.21 16.64 7.55
CA LEU A 236 8.29 15.19 7.61
C LEU A 236 7.28 14.59 8.60
N TYR A 237 6.76 13.42 8.22
CA TYR A 237 5.88 12.58 9.03
C TYR A 237 6.62 11.29 9.34
N THR A 238 6.85 11.05 10.63
CA THR A 238 7.61 9.90 11.10
C THR A 238 6.90 8.59 10.75
N GLY A 239 7.57 7.72 10.00
CA GLY A 239 7.06 6.38 9.73
C GLY A 239 7.46 5.38 10.81
N LYS A 240 6.78 4.24 10.84
CA LYS A 240 7.12 3.11 11.70
C LYS A 240 7.12 1.83 10.88
N LYS A 241 8.12 1.00 11.09
CA LYS A 241 8.13 -0.36 10.53
C LYS A 241 6.95 -1.14 11.13
N VAL A 242 6.22 -1.88 10.29
CA VAL A 242 5.03 -2.63 10.70
C VAL A 242 5.41 -4.00 11.27
N GLU A 243 6.42 -4.67 10.71
CA GLU A 243 6.86 -5.97 11.22
C GLU A 243 7.45 -5.84 12.62
N GLN A 244 6.90 -6.61 13.56
CA GLN A 244 7.35 -6.65 14.95
C GLN A 244 8.61 -7.50 15.13
N GLU A 245 8.73 -8.56 14.31
CA GLU A 245 9.86 -9.48 14.35
C GLU A 245 10.94 -9.12 13.32
N PRO A 246 12.23 -9.46 13.58
CA PRO A 246 13.28 -9.31 12.59
C PRO A 246 12.97 -10.08 11.31
N VAL A 247 13.08 -9.39 10.16
CA VAL A 247 12.86 -10.00 8.85
C VAL A 247 14.19 -10.53 8.33
N THR A 248 14.31 -11.86 8.21
CA THR A 248 15.50 -12.52 7.66
C THR A 248 15.27 -13.01 6.23
N LEU A 249 16.27 -12.87 5.38
CA LEU A 249 16.26 -13.32 3.99
C LEU A 249 17.38 -14.32 3.74
N ALA A 250 17.03 -15.51 3.26
CA ALA A 250 17.97 -16.47 2.69
C ALA A 250 18.56 -15.94 1.35
N PRO A 251 19.65 -16.54 0.84
CA PRO A 251 20.21 -16.18 -0.46
C PRO A 251 19.18 -16.24 -1.58
N GLY A 252 19.03 -15.16 -2.34
CA GLY A 252 18.05 -15.01 -3.42
C GLY A 252 16.59 -14.81 -2.96
N GLU A 253 16.31 -14.84 -1.67
CA GLU A 253 14.96 -14.66 -1.14
C GLU A 253 14.50 -13.21 -1.28
N LYS A 254 13.20 -13.05 -1.55
CA LYS A 254 12.50 -11.77 -1.58
C LYS A 254 11.41 -11.76 -0.53
N LYS A 255 11.26 -10.65 0.19
CA LYS A 255 10.18 -10.42 1.16
C LYS A 255 9.69 -8.99 1.11
N TYR A 256 8.40 -8.78 1.37
CA TYR A 256 7.89 -7.44 1.61
C TYR A 256 8.18 -6.97 3.03
N VAL A 257 8.46 -5.68 3.15
CA VAL A 257 8.67 -4.96 4.41
C VAL A 257 7.82 -3.71 4.35
N HIS A 258 7.05 -3.46 5.40
CA HIS A 258 6.04 -2.41 5.40
C HIS A 258 6.38 -1.30 6.39
N PHE A 259 6.10 -0.06 5.99
CA PHE A 259 6.23 1.12 6.85
C PHE A 259 4.93 1.91 6.83
N ALA A 260 4.41 2.20 8.02
CA ALA A 260 3.21 2.99 8.20
C ALA A 260 3.56 4.42 8.59
N ILE A 261 3.01 5.38 7.86
CA ILE A 261 3.10 6.81 8.16
C ILE A 261 1.70 7.28 8.55
N THR A 262 1.52 7.72 9.79
CA THR A 262 0.21 8.14 10.32
C THR A 262 0.09 9.66 10.40
N SER A 263 -1.10 10.18 10.12
CA SER A 263 -1.41 11.62 10.16
C SER A 263 -2.84 11.86 10.66
N ASP A 264 -3.03 12.95 11.39
CA ASP A 264 -4.37 13.43 11.83
C ASP A 264 -5.18 14.04 10.68
N LYS A 265 -4.51 14.43 9.60
CA LYS A 265 -5.09 15.05 8.41
C LYS A 265 -4.71 14.31 7.15
N ASP A 266 -5.53 14.49 6.13
CA ASP A 266 -5.19 14.08 4.78
C ASP A 266 -3.99 14.92 4.28
N ILE A 267 -2.89 14.26 3.99
CA ILE A 267 -1.65 14.88 3.50
C ILE A 267 -1.32 14.40 2.09
N ASN A 268 -0.75 15.31 1.29
CA ASN A 268 -0.19 14.96 -0.01
C ASN A 268 1.31 14.70 0.15
N LEU A 269 1.71 13.44 0.06
CA LEU A 269 3.11 13.05 0.09
C LEU A 269 3.75 13.34 -1.27
N ILE A 270 4.82 14.15 -1.27
CA ILE A 270 5.65 14.40 -2.45
C ILE A 270 6.80 13.38 -2.55
N GLY A 271 7.06 12.65 -1.48
CA GLY A 271 8.07 11.60 -1.42
C GLY A 271 8.20 10.94 -0.06
N LEU A 272 9.19 10.08 0.04
CA LEU A 272 9.61 9.40 1.25
C LEU A 272 11.07 9.74 1.54
N MET A 273 11.42 9.72 2.82
CA MET A 273 12.79 9.92 3.30
C MET A 273 13.25 8.67 4.02
N LEU A 274 14.33 8.06 3.52
CA LEU A 274 14.99 6.97 4.22
C LEU A 274 15.82 7.55 5.35
N MET A 275 15.49 7.14 6.58
CA MET A 275 16.10 7.64 7.81
C MET A 275 16.84 6.51 8.53
N THR A 276 18.03 6.81 9.04
CA THR A 276 18.81 5.94 9.93
C THR A 276 19.17 6.70 11.19
N THR A 277 19.44 6.00 12.28
CA THR A 277 19.94 6.62 13.51
C THR A 277 21.41 6.27 13.71
N GLU A 278 22.25 7.28 13.89
CA GLU A 278 23.65 7.11 14.27
C GLU A 278 23.76 7.02 15.80
N GLY A 279 24.55 6.07 16.30
CA GLY A 279 24.74 5.89 17.74
C GLY A 279 25.65 6.96 18.36
N PHE A 280 25.29 7.44 19.54
CA PHE A 280 26.07 8.40 20.33
C PHE A 280 25.84 8.21 21.83
N VAL A 281 26.85 7.84 22.61
CA VAL A 281 26.71 7.69 24.07
C VAL A 281 27.32 8.91 24.78
N PRO A 282 26.56 9.70 25.55
CA PRO A 282 27.12 10.85 26.28
C PRO A 282 28.11 10.40 27.37
N ALA A 283 29.12 11.21 27.64
CA ALA A 283 30.09 10.96 28.70
C ALA A 283 29.40 10.91 30.07
N GLY A 284 29.37 9.73 30.71
CA GLY A 284 28.70 9.47 31.99
C GLY A 284 27.48 8.53 31.91
N GLY A 285 27.00 8.20 30.71
CA GLY A 285 25.98 7.16 30.51
C GLY A 285 26.63 5.78 30.42
N GLN A 286 26.27 4.84 31.30
CA GLN A 286 26.65 3.45 31.13
C GLN A 286 26.01 2.90 29.85
N ALA A 287 26.80 2.20 29.03
CA ALA A 287 26.27 1.35 27.97
C ALA A 287 25.38 0.29 28.62
N GLY A 288 24.06 0.42 28.48
CA GLY A 288 23.11 -0.60 28.91
C GLY A 288 23.38 -1.87 28.13
N GLN A 289 24.02 -2.85 28.77
CA GLN A 289 24.06 -4.21 28.29
C GLN A 289 22.62 -4.71 28.18
N GLY A 290 22.21 -5.07 26.97
CA GLY A 290 21.00 -5.85 26.75
C GLY A 290 21.16 -7.21 27.42
N ALA A 291 20.68 -7.32 28.66
CA ALA A 291 20.39 -8.60 29.29
C ALA A 291 18.97 -8.98 28.87
N GLY A 292 18.85 -10.04 28.06
CA GLY A 292 17.58 -10.69 27.81
C GLY A 292 17.00 -11.20 29.13
N ALA A 293 15.75 -10.85 29.41
CA ALA A 293 14.98 -11.45 30.47
C ALA A 293 13.69 -12.03 29.86
N ALA A 294 13.59 -13.35 29.97
CA ALA A 294 12.45 -14.15 29.61
C ALA A 294 11.26 -13.88 30.55
N GLY A 295 10.04 -13.90 29.99
CA GLY A 295 8.93 -14.68 30.52
C GLY A 295 8.07 -14.16 31.68
N ALA A 296 6.79 -14.00 31.36
CA ALA A 296 5.58 -14.28 32.15
C ALA A 296 4.94 -13.18 33.02
N GLY A 297 3.63 -12.95 32.79
CA GLY A 297 2.73 -12.43 33.82
C GLY A 297 1.59 -11.55 33.32
N SER A 298 0.41 -12.13 33.16
CA SER A 298 -0.91 -11.56 32.83
C SER A 298 -1.41 -10.44 33.77
N GLY A 299 -2.22 -9.51 33.23
CA GLY A 299 -3.08 -8.63 34.03
C GLY A 299 -3.97 -7.71 33.18
N THR A 300 -5.26 -8.00 33.16
CA THR A 300 -6.37 -7.28 32.52
C THR A 300 -6.71 -5.93 33.19
N GLY A 301 -7.17 -4.94 32.42
CA GLY A 301 -7.90 -3.78 32.94
C GLY A 301 -8.09 -2.64 31.94
N ALA A 302 -9.30 -2.49 31.42
CA ALA A 302 -9.72 -1.40 30.55
C ALA A 302 -10.06 -0.12 31.34
N SER A 303 -9.76 1.07 30.78
CA SER A 303 -10.63 2.25 30.85
C SER A 303 -10.20 3.33 29.85
N ALA A 304 -11.18 3.99 29.26
CA ALA A 304 -11.12 5.00 28.20
C ALA A 304 -11.05 6.46 28.72
N GLY A 305 -10.66 7.37 27.81
CA GLY A 305 -10.70 8.85 27.93
C GLY A 305 -9.36 9.45 28.37
N THR A 306 -8.71 10.43 27.73
CA THR A 306 -9.19 11.57 26.93
C THR A 306 -8.01 12.13 26.10
N ALA A 307 -8.31 12.80 24.99
CA ALA A 307 -7.36 13.34 24.03
C ALA A 307 -6.35 14.35 24.61
N ALA A 308 -5.06 14.04 24.41
CA ALA A 308 -3.95 15.00 24.31
C ALA A 308 -2.96 14.41 23.30
N GLY A 309 -2.57 15.22 22.30
CA GLY A 309 -1.87 14.76 21.09
C GLY A 309 -0.59 13.95 21.37
N PRO A 310 -0.24 12.98 20.52
CA PRO A 310 0.95 12.17 20.75
C PRO A 310 2.19 13.02 20.45
N VAL A 311 2.80 13.56 21.51
CA VAL A 311 4.25 13.72 21.55
C VAL A 311 4.80 12.30 21.51
N THR A 312 5.21 11.86 20.33
CA THR A 312 5.91 10.61 20.14
C THR A 312 7.23 10.67 20.90
N THR A 313 7.26 10.04 22.08
CA THR A 313 8.50 9.65 22.73
C THR A 313 9.18 8.61 21.84
N SER A 314 10.06 9.12 20.97
CA SER A 314 11.06 8.34 20.28
C SER A 314 11.80 7.47 21.28
N ALA A 315 12.04 6.21 20.92
CA ALA A 315 12.86 5.28 21.69
C ALA A 315 14.12 6.00 22.20
N THR A 316 14.32 5.97 23.52
CA THR A 316 15.53 6.43 24.20
C THR A 316 16.70 5.55 23.79
N GLY A 317 17.27 5.85 22.62
CA GLY A 317 18.61 5.47 22.21
C GLY A 317 19.42 6.75 22.07
N SER A 318 20.52 6.87 22.80
CA SER A 318 21.40 8.03 22.72
C SER A 318 22.02 8.06 21.31
N GLY A 319 21.53 8.95 20.44
CA GLY A 319 21.85 8.96 19.01
C GLY A 319 21.24 10.16 18.29
N PHE A 320 21.49 10.26 16.99
CA PHE A 320 20.91 11.30 16.14
C PHE A 320 20.47 10.75 14.78
N ASP A 321 19.35 11.26 14.29
CA ASP A 321 18.75 10.82 13.03
C ASP A 321 19.44 11.45 11.81
N VAL A 322 19.54 10.68 10.73
CA VAL A 322 20.19 11.07 9.48
C VAL A 322 19.35 10.61 8.30
N GLY A 323 18.97 11.55 7.43
CA GLY A 323 18.39 11.27 6.13
C GLY A 323 19.44 10.73 5.16
N ARG A 324 19.08 9.66 4.44
CA ARG A 324 19.97 8.92 3.55
C ARG A 324 19.62 9.08 2.08
N LEU A 325 18.33 9.00 1.77
CA LEU A 325 17.77 9.01 0.42
C LEU A 325 16.40 9.69 0.44
N VAL A 326 16.08 10.37 -0.64
CA VAL A 326 14.76 10.93 -0.93
C VAL A 326 14.18 10.12 -2.07
N ILE A 327 13.06 9.45 -1.85
CA ILE A 327 12.37 8.66 -2.86
C ILE A 327 11.14 9.46 -3.28
N ALA A 328 11.00 9.81 -4.56
CA ALA A 328 9.80 10.50 -5.05
C ALA A 328 8.55 9.64 -4.82
N ALA A 329 7.42 10.26 -4.49
CA ALA A 329 6.15 9.54 -4.40
C ALA A 329 5.74 9.01 -5.79
N PRO A 330 4.99 7.90 -5.87
CA PRO A 330 4.54 7.38 -7.16
C PRO A 330 3.59 8.38 -7.84
N THR A 331 3.70 8.48 -9.15
CA THR A 331 2.73 9.26 -9.94
C THR A 331 1.37 8.56 -9.96
N PRO A 332 0.26 9.27 -10.23
CA PRO A 332 -1.05 8.64 -10.41
C PRO A 332 -1.05 7.53 -11.46
N GLU A 333 -0.27 7.70 -12.54
CA GLU A 333 -0.10 6.68 -13.58
C GLU A 333 0.61 5.43 -13.04
N GLN A 334 1.62 5.58 -12.18
CA GLN A 334 2.30 4.46 -11.53
C GLN A 334 1.39 3.75 -10.52
N MET A 335 0.53 4.48 -9.80
CA MET A 335 -0.43 3.90 -8.85
C MET A 335 -1.63 3.24 -9.51
N ASN A 336 -2.03 3.71 -10.70
CA ASN A 336 -3.22 3.28 -11.42
C ASN A 336 -2.90 2.53 -12.73
N ASN A 337 -1.68 2.01 -12.91
CA ASN A 337 -1.31 1.22 -14.07
C ASN A 337 -1.99 -0.15 -14.01
N THR A 338 -3.27 -0.19 -14.35
CA THR A 338 -4.12 -1.36 -14.26
C THR A 338 -4.36 -1.93 -15.64
N ALA A 339 -4.11 -3.22 -15.82
CA ALA A 339 -4.52 -3.92 -17.03
C ALA A 339 -6.06 -3.97 -17.12
N ASN A 340 -6.60 -3.89 -18.33
CA ASN A 340 -8.01 -4.17 -18.57
C ASN A 340 -8.29 -5.64 -18.28
N TYR A 341 -9.30 -5.90 -17.47
CA TYR A 341 -9.68 -7.25 -17.08
C TYR A 341 -10.77 -7.82 -17.98
N THR A 342 -10.68 -9.11 -18.28
CA THR A 342 -11.71 -9.85 -19.01
C THR A 342 -12.53 -10.68 -18.03
N MET A 343 -13.85 -10.50 -18.00
CA MET A 343 -14.72 -11.23 -17.07
C MET A 343 -14.54 -12.74 -17.16
N GLY A 344 -14.48 -13.39 -16.01
CA GLY A 344 -14.34 -14.84 -15.85
C GLY A 344 -12.92 -15.40 -15.98
N THR A 345 -11.92 -14.60 -16.38
CA THR A 345 -10.52 -15.06 -16.45
C THR A 345 -9.82 -15.03 -15.07
N PRO A 346 -8.79 -15.85 -14.80
CA PRO A 346 -8.01 -15.71 -13.56
C PRO A 346 -7.38 -14.31 -13.43
N ILE A 347 -7.52 -13.71 -12.26
CA ILE A 347 -6.88 -12.44 -11.89
C ILE A 347 -5.41 -12.73 -11.61
N ALA A 348 -4.51 -11.91 -12.17
CA ALA A 348 -3.10 -11.95 -11.81
C ALA A 348 -2.92 -11.37 -10.40
N LEU A 349 -2.64 -12.26 -9.45
CA LEU A 349 -2.31 -11.89 -8.08
C LEU A 349 -0.80 -11.63 -7.96
N ASP A 350 -0.43 -10.79 -6.99
CA ASP A 350 0.96 -10.62 -6.57
C ASP A 350 1.56 -12.00 -6.22
N PRO A 351 2.64 -12.45 -6.89
CA PRO A 351 3.22 -13.76 -6.65
C PRO A 351 3.79 -13.95 -5.23
N MET A 352 4.04 -12.86 -4.51
CA MET A 352 4.54 -12.87 -3.14
C MET A 352 3.41 -12.74 -2.09
N ASN A 353 2.14 -12.72 -2.52
CA ASN A 353 1.03 -12.71 -1.57
C ASN A 353 0.97 -14.03 -0.78
N HIS A 354 0.56 -13.94 0.49
CA HIS A 354 0.37 -15.11 1.36
C HIS A 354 -1.10 -15.40 1.67
N LEU A 355 -2.01 -14.57 1.15
CA LEU A 355 -3.44 -14.65 1.44
C LEU A 355 -4.16 -15.69 0.58
N VAL A 356 -3.72 -15.85 -0.67
CA VAL A 356 -4.29 -16.78 -1.64
C VAL A 356 -3.22 -17.83 -1.95
N ASP A 357 -3.57 -19.10 -1.73
CA ASP A 357 -2.68 -20.22 -2.04
C ASP A 357 -2.30 -20.24 -3.53
N SER A 358 -1.07 -20.67 -3.83
CA SER A 358 -0.52 -20.72 -5.20
C SER A 358 -1.34 -21.57 -6.20
N LYS A 359 -2.13 -22.53 -5.72
CA LYS A 359 -3.03 -23.36 -6.53
C LYS A 359 -4.48 -22.86 -6.50
N THR A 360 -4.76 -21.68 -5.93
CA THR A 360 -6.08 -21.07 -5.87
C THR A 360 -6.17 -19.92 -6.87
N GLU A 361 -7.17 -19.97 -7.74
CA GLU A 361 -7.46 -18.92 -8.71
C GLU A 361 -8.63 -18.06 -8.23
N VAL A 362 -8.54 -16.75 -8.40
CA VAL A 362 -9.64 -15.81 -8.18
C VAL A 362 -10.02 -15.19 -9.51
N SER A 363 -11.31 -15.19 -9.85
CA SER A 363 -11.83 -14.56 -11.07
C SER A 363 -13.03 -13.69 -10.72
N LEU A 364 -13.03 -12.43 -11.14
CA LEU A 364 -14.25 -11.62 -11.16
C LEU A 364 -15.14 -12.14 -12.29
N VAL A 365 -16.34 -12.60 -11.94
CA VAL A 365 -17.30 -13.24 -12.87
C VAL A 365 -18.51 -12.36 -13.14
N GLU A 366 -18.86 -11.49 -12.18
CA GLU A 366 -19.89 -10.46 -12.38
C GLU A 366 -19.49 -9.15 -11.71
N LEU A 367 -19.83 -8.04 -12.37
CA LEU A 367 -19.76 -6.69 -11.81
C LEU A 367 -20.92 -5.86 -12.35
N HIS A 368 -21.95 -5.67 -11.54
CA HIS A 368 -23.17 -4.95 -11.94
C HIS A 368 -23.50 -3.82 -10.98
N LEU A 369 -24.17 -2.81 -11.53
CA LEU A 369 -24.75 -1.73 -10.74
C LEU A 369 -26.20 -2.09 -10.43
N HIS A 370 -26.55 -1.99 -9.15
CA HIS A 370 -27.87 -2.24 -8.59
C HIS A 370 -28.45 -0.91 -8.12
N ASP A 371 -29.74 -0.73 -8.37
CA ASP A 371 -30.48 0.44 -7.90
C ASP A 371 -30.98 0.18 -6.48
N ASN A 372 -30.91 1.24 -5.65
CA ASN A 372 -31.44 1.28 -4.28
C ASN A 372 -32.40 2.46 -4.20
N ASP A 373 -33.66 2.22 -4.59
CA ASP A 373 -34.65 3.27 -4.72
C ASP A 373 -34.77 4.15 -3.47
N GLY A 374 -34.66 5.46 -3.66
CA GLY A 374 -34.89 6.47 -2.63
C GLY A 374 -33.74 6.70 -1.63
N GLN A 375 -32.59 6.03 -1.77
CA GLN A 375 -31.52 6.09 -0.76
C GLN A 375 -30.35 7.03 -1.08
N GLY A 376 -30.34 7.68 -2.26
CA GLY A 376 -29.31 8.66 -2.64
C GLY A 376 -27.94 8.05 -3.00
N PHE A 377 -27.84 6.71 -3.03
CA PHE A 377 -26.66 5.95 -3.44
C PHE A 377 -27.06 4.75 -4.31
N LYS A 378 -26.07 4.17 -5.00
CA LYS A 378 -26.21 2.92 -5.77
C LYS A 378 -25.34 1.84 -5.13
N SER A 379 -25.73 0.58 -5.30
CA SER A 379 -24.92 -0.57 -4.88
C SER A 379 -24.21 -1.11 -6.11
N VAL A 380 -22.88 -1.20 -6.10
CA VAL A 380 -22.18 -2.08 -7.05
C VAL A 380 -22.05 -3.44 -6.41
N VAL A 381 -22.37 -4.51 -7.13
CA VAL A 381 -22.13 -5.87 -6.67
C VAL A 381 -21.09 -6.51 -7.58
N ALA A 382 -20.02 -6.99 -6.96
CA ALA A 382 -19.02 -7.82 -7.61
C ALA A 382 -19.15 -9.26 -7.11
N LYS A 383 -19.17 -10.24 -8.01
CA LYS A 383 -19.06 -11.66 -7.66
C LYS A 383 -17.73 -12.21 -8.12
N PHE A 384 -17.03 -12.88 -7.22
CA PHE A 384 -15.78 -13.57 -7.51
C PHE A 384 -15.99 -15.08 -7.42
N LYS A 385 -15.43 -15.80 -8.38
CA LYS A 385 -15.22 -17.24 -8.32
C LYS A 385 -13.83 -17.50 -7.77
N VAL A 386 -13.76 -18.24 -6.67
CA VAL A 386 -12.51 -18.72 -6.07
C VAL A 386 -12.41 -20.22 -6.32
N SER A 387 -11.43 -20.65 -7.11
CA SER A 387 -11.30 -22.04 -7.58
C SER A 387 -10.03 -22.67 -7.05
N ASN A 388 -10.16 -23.82 -6.38
CA ASN A 388 -9.00 -24.61 -5.99
C ASN A 388 -8.60 -25.55 -7.13
N LYS A 389 -7.44 -25.30 -7.74
CA LYS A 389 -6.84 -26.13 -8.81
C LYS A 389 -5.88 -27.19 -8.26
N GLY A 390 -5.76 -27.28 -6.95
CA GLY A 390 -4.99 -28.28 -6.25
C GLY A 390 -5.73 -29.59 -6.03
N ASP A 391 -4.98 -30.51 -5.46
CA ASP A 391 -5.35 -31.86 -5.04
C ASP A 391 -5.71 -31.95 -3.55
N MET A 392 -5.48 -30.87 -2.81
CA MET A 392 -5.75 -30.75 -1.38
C MET A 392 -6.73 -29.63 -1.11
N THR A 393 -7.52 -29.76 -0.05
CA THR A 393 -8.37 -28.68 0.45
C THR A 393 -7.52 -27.48 0.85
N VAL A 394 -7.99 -26.27 0.54
CA VAL A 394 -7.32 -25.01 0.88
C VAL A 394 -8.26 -24.11 1.68
N ALA A 395 -7.71 -23.22 2.50
CA ALA A 395 -8.52 -22.24 3.22
C ALA A 395 -9.22 -21.29 2.23
N PHE A 396 -10.46 -20.89 2.53
CA PHE A 396 -11.15 -19.88 1.73
C PHE A 396 -10.47 -18.52 2.01
N PRO A 397 -9.82 -17.89 1.01
CA PRO A 397 -9.12 -16.64 1.22
C PRO A 397 -10.08 -15.51 1.61
N GLN A 398 -9.68 -14.75 2.63
CA GLN A 398 -10.43 -13.61 3.15
C GLN A 398 -9.83 -12.28 2.66
N PHE A 399 -9.71 -12.11 1.35
CA PHE A 399 -9.32 -10.82 0.77
C PHE A 399 -10.40 -9.76 0.95
N GLN A 400 -10.01 -8.50 1.00
CA GLN A 400 -10.95 -7.38 0.89
C GLN A 400 -11.01 -6.91 -0.56
N ALA A 401 -12.06 -6.18 -0.91
CA ALA A 401 -12.19 -5.55 -2.22
C ALA A 401 -12.46 -4.06 -2.05
N GLN A 402 -11.88 -3.25 -2.94
CA GLN A 402 -12.10 -1.81 -3.02
C GLN A 402 -12.32 -1.41 -4.47
N LEU A 403 -13.30 -0.55 -4.72
CA LEU A 403 -13.49 0.12 -6.01
C LEU A 403 -12.88 1.51 -5.96
N VAL A 404 -12.23 1.93 -7.04
CA VAL A 404 -11.76 3.29 -7.24
C VAL A 404 -12.52 3.87 -8.44
N GLY A 405 -13.23 4.97 -8.22
CA GLY A 405 -13.97 5.71 -9.24
C GLY A 405 -13.06 6.53 -10.17
N GLY A 406 -13.61 7.03 -11.27
CA GLY A 406 -12.85 7.83 -12.24
C GLY A 406 -12.37 9.19 -11.68
N ASP A 407 -12.97 9.66 -10.60
CA ASP A 407 -12.55 10.85 -9.84
C ASP A 407 -11.45 10.56 -8.80
N GLY A 408 -11.03 9.29 -8.67
CA GLY A 408 -10.06 8.83 -7.67
C GLY A 408 -10.66 8.53 -6.30
N ALA A 409 -11.98 8.68 -6.10
CA ALA A 409 -12.63 8.30 -4.87
C ALA A 409 -12.57 6.78 -4.67
N SER A 410 -12.31 6.34 -3.44
CA SER A 410 -12.19 4.92 -3.10
C SER A 410 -13.40 4.48 -2.26
N TYR A 411 -14.00 3.36 -2.65
CA TYR A 411 -15.19 2.77 -2.05
C TYR A 411 -14.84 1.38 -1.53
N ALA A 412 -14.85 1.21 -0.21
CA ALA A 412 -14.61 -0.09 0.40
C ALA A 412 -15.78 -1.04 0.16
N GLY A 413 -15.48 -2.28 -0.23
CA GLY A 413 -16.46 -3.34 -0.43
C GLY A 413 -16.74 -4.08 0.87
N THR A 414 -18.02 -4.39 1.11
CA THR A 414 -18.41 -5.33 2.16
C THR A 414 -18.53 -6.72 1.57
N ARG A 415 -17.73 -7.64 2.09
CA ARG A 415 -17.79 -9.06 1.74
C ARG A 415 -19.07 -9.68 2.29
N GLN A 416 -19.76 -10.45 1.47
CA GLN A 416 -20.86 -11.29 1.90
C GLN A 416 -20.38 -12.33 2.92
N THR A 417 -21.18 -12.57 3.96
CA THR A 417 -20.89 -13.65 4.91
C THR A 417 -21.03 -14.99 4.20
N THR A 418 -19.93 -15.77 4.14
CA THR A 418 -19.91 -17.10 3.55
C THR A 418 -19.93 -18.18 4.63
N THR A 419 -20.61 -19.30 4.39
CA THR A 419 -20.59 -20.43 5.35
C THR A 419 -19.38 -21.35 5.17
N ALA A 420 -18.76 -21.36 3.99
CA ALA A 420 -17.58 -22.17 3.71
C ALA A 420 -16.32 -21.52 4.29
N ALA A 421 -15.56 -22.30 5.08
CA ALA A 421 -14.23 -21.91 5.59
C ALA A 421 -13.09 -22.45 4.72
N GLU A 422 -13.36 -23.47 3.92
CA GLU A 422 -12.40 -24.19 3.10
C GLU A 422 -12.98 -24.46 1.70
N ILE A 423 -12.10 -24.66 0.74
CA ILE A 423 -12.39 -24.92 -0.67
C ILE A 423 -11.84 -26.30 -1.03
N MET A 424 -12.74 -27.21 -1.38
CA MET A 424 -12.39 -28.57 -1.80
C MET A 424 -11.64 -28.59 -3.13
N PRO A 425 -10.79 -29.61 -3.38
CA PRO A 425 -10.09 -29.80 -4.65
C PRO A 425 -11.01 -29.73 -5.87
N ASN A 426 -10.58 -29.03 -6.90
CA ASN A 426 -11.27 -28.87 -8.20
C ASN A 426 -12.65 -28.20 -8.16
N LEU A 427 -13.07 -27.65 -7.01
CA LEU A 427 -14.30 -26.88 -6.91
C LEU A 427 -14.04 -25.37 -6.94
N GLY A 428 -15.00 -24.65 -7.52
CA GLY A 428 -15.13 -23.20 -7.44
C GLY A 428 -16.16 -22.81 -6.38
N TYR A 429 -15.96 -21.68 -5.70
CA TYR A 429 -16.92 -21.09 -4.77
C TYR A 429 -17.18 -19.65 -5.16
N VAL A 430 -18.43 -19.20 -5.05
CA VAL A 430 -18.78 -17.80 -5.30
C VAL A 430 -18.76 -17.01 -4.00
N VAL A 431 -18.14 -15.84 -4.03
CA VAL A 431 -18.22 -14.83 -2.98
C VAL A 431 -18.59 -13.48 -3.58
N SER A 432 -19.54 -12.80 -2.97
CA SER A 432 -20.00 -11.48 -3.42
C SER A 432 -19.44 -10.37 -2.53
N TYR A 433 -19.19 -9.21 -3.13
CA TYR A 433 -18.88 -7.96 -2.44
C TYR A 433 -19.86 -6.88 -2.90
N SER A 434 -20.38 -6.11 -1.94
CA SER A 434 -21.24 -4.96 -2.22
C SER A 434 -20.51 -3.66 -1.89
N PHE A 435 -20.59 -2.67 -2.78
CA PHE A 435 -19.97 -1.36 -2.63
C PHE A 435 -21.04 -0.28 -2.68
N MET A 436 -20.97 0.67 -1.75
CA MET A 436 -21.84 1.84 -1.76
C MET A 436 -21.17 2.98 -2.52
N ILE A 437 -21.78 3.40 -3.62
CA ILE A 437 -21.26 4.49 -4.48
C ILE A 437 -22.29 5.63 -4.59
N PRO A 438 -21.86 6.89 -4.79
CA PRO A 438 -22.77 8.00 -5.04
C PRO A 438 -23.68 7.73 -6.23
N ALA A 439 -24.93 8.18 -6.18
CA ALA A 439 -25.88 7.98 -7.29
C ALA A 439 -25.44 8.63 -8.62
N SER A 440 -24.49 9.57 -8.58
CA SER A 440 -23.88 10.22 -9.74
C SER A 440 -22.86 9.35 -10.48
N GLU A 441 -22.30 8.32 -9.84
CA GLU A 441 -21.34 7.41 -10.45
C GLU A 441 -22.05 6.46 -11.43
N LYS A 442 -21.44 6.30 -12.61
CA LYS A 442 -22.01 5.52 -13.73
C LYS A 442 -21.34 4.17 -13.92
N GLY A 443 -20.14 3.98 -13.38
CA GLY A 443 -19.43 2.70 -13.42
C GLY A 443 -18.62 2.45 -14.70
N ASP A 444 -18.38 3.49 -15.51
CA ASP A 444 -17.68 3.36 -16.80
C ASP A 444 -16.16 3.15 -16.65
N ASN A 445 -15.55 3.68 -15.57
CA ASN A 445 -14.10 3.64 -15.33
C ASN A 445 -13.80 3.23 -13.89
N LEU A 446 -14.20 2.01 -13.51
CA LEU A 446 -13.92 1.48 -12.18
C LEU A 446 -12.65 0.64 -12.18
N THR A 447 -11.76 0.95 -11.23
CA THR A 447 -10.62 0.09 -10.90
C THR A 447 -10.97 -0.75 -9.68
N MET A 448 -10.86 -2.06 -9.80
CA MET A 448 -10.98 -2.99 -8.69
C MET A 448 -9.60 -3.23 -8.06
N LYS A 449 -9.53 -3.19 -6.74
CA LYS A 449 -8.37 -3.61 -5.95
C LYS A 449 -8.77 -4.76 -5.03
N LEU A 450 -7.97 -5.81 -5.01
CA LEU A 450 -8.03 -6.87 -3.99
C LEU A 450 -6.95 -6.59 -2.95
N LEU A 451 -7.33 -6.61 -1.68
CA LEU A 451 -6.45 -6.21 -0.58
C LEU A 451 -6.25 -7.35 0.43
N ASP A 452 -5.05 -7.40 1.02
CA ASP A 452 -4.67 -8.24 2.14
C ASP A 452 -4.55 -7.40 3.41
N ASN A 453 -5.40 -7.66 4.40
CA ASN A 453 -5.42 -6.99 5.69
C ASN A 453 -4.81 -7.82 6.83
N GLN A 454 -4.16 -8.94 6.51
CA GLN A 454 -3.56 -9.87 7.47
C GLN A 454 -2.05 -9.70 7.53
N THR A 455 -1.38 -9.64 6.38
CA THR A 455 0.11 -9.61 6.32
C THR A 455 0.71 -8.37 6.97
N ALA A 456 0.09 -7.20 6.77
CA ALA A 456 0.56 -5.91 7.30
C ALA A 456 -0.40 -5.31 8.34
N ALA A 457 -1.15 -6.16 9.06
CA ALA A 457 -2.15 -5.72 10.03
C ALA A 457 -1.59 -4.67 11.02
N PRO A 458 -2.35 -3.60 11.34
CA PRO A 458 -3.75 -3.35 10.97
C PRO A 458 -3.97 -2.74 9.58
N TYR A 459 -2.91 -2.57 8.79
CA TYR A 459 -2.97 -1.95 7.46
C TYR A 459 -3.28 -2.99 6.38
N SER A 460 -3.84 -2.51 5.26
CA SER A 460 -4.10 -3.35 4.07
C SER A 460 -3.08 -3.11 2.95
N SER A 461 -2.56 -4.16 2.32
CA SER A 461 -1.73 -4.08 1.10
C SER A 461 -2.51 -4.55 -0.13
N THR A 462 -2.15 -4.08 -1.31
CA THR A 462 -2.82 -4.48 -2.56
C THR A 462 -2.19 -5.76 -3.11
N ILE A 463 -2.99 -6.82 -3.27
CA ILE A 463 -2.54 -8.09 -3.87
C ILE A 463 -2.94 -8.22 -5.34
N ALA A 464 -3.88 -7.41 -5.82
CA ALA A 464 -4.20 -7.27 -7.24
C ALA A 464 -4.89 -5.93 -7.51
N ASN A 465 -4.67 -5.36 -8.69
CA ASN A 465 -5.41 -4.22 -9.20
C ASN A 465 -5.71 -4.41 -10.69
N PHE A 466 -6.91 -4.04 -11.13
CA PHE A 466 -7.29 -4.15 -12.53
C PHE A 466 -8.50 -3.26 -12.85
N SER A 467 -8.59 -2.82 -14.11
CA SER A 467 -9.74 -2.05 -14.60
C SER A 467 -10.84 -3.02 -15.05
N ALA A 468 -12.04 -2.86 -14.51
CA ALA A 468 -13.19 -3.70 -14.85
C ALA A 468 -14.43 -2.82 -15.03
N PRO A 469 -14.96 -2.68 -16.27
CA PRO A 469 -16.19 -1.93 -16.47
C PRO A 469 -17.38 -2.68 -15.87
N VAL A 470 -18.37 -1.93 -15.40
CA VAL A 470 -19.67 -2.51 -15.04
C VAL A 470 -20.28 -3.16 -16.28
N GLN A 471 -20.74 -4.40 -16.13
CA GLN A 471 -21.44 -5.12 -17.18
C GLN A 471 -22.78 -4.45 -17.47
N LYS A 472 -23.10 -4.31 -18.76
CA LYS A 472 -24.39 -3.82 -19.21
C LYS A 472 -25.33 -4.99 -19.38
N GLU A 473 -26.58 -4.80 -18.98
CA GLU A 473 -27.64 -5.78 -19.26
C GLU A 473 -27.80 -5.91 -20.79
N ALA A 474 -27.75 -7.14 -21.27
CA ALA A 474 -28.14 -7.47 -22.64
C ALA A 474 -29.62 -7.85 -22.63
N ASP A 475 -30.38 -7.46 -23.67
CA ASP A 475 -31.74 -7.98 -23.88
C ASP A 475 -31.65 -9.40 -24.45
N ASP A 476 -31.20 -10.33 -23.62
CA ASP A 476 -31.11 -11.74 -23.94
C ASP A 476 -32.37 -12.48 -23.46
N SER A 477 -32.65 -13.59 -24.10
CA SER A 477 -33.62 -14.60 -23.66
C SER A 477 -33.17 -15.35 -22.39
N VAL A 478 -31.87 -15.33 -22.10
CA VAL A 478 -31.27 -15.99 -20.94
C VAL A 478 -30.81 -14.94 -19.92
N MET A 479 -31.35 -15.02 -18.71
CA MET A 479 -30.90 -14.21 -17.57
C MET A 479 -29.67 -14.88 -16.95
N SER A 480 -28.54 -14.18 -16.94
CA SER A 480 -27.30 -14.66 -16.34
C SER A 480 -27.21 -14.23 -14.88
N LEU A 481 -27.19 -15.21 -13.96
CA LEU A 481 -27.02 -15.02 -12.51
C LEU A 481 -25.95 -16.00 -12.01
N TYR A 482 -24.69 -15.75 -12.33
CA TYR A 482 -23.58 -16.67 -12.14
C TYR A 482 -23.59 -17.31 -10.73
N PRO A 483 -23.58 -18.67 -10.62
CA PRO A 483 -23.28 -19.66 -11.66
C PRO A 483 -24.51 -20.24 -12.39
N PHE A 484 -25.67 -19.59 -12.29
CA PHE A 484 -26.92 -20.01 -12.91
C PHE A 484 -27.20 -19.25 -14.21
N ASN A 485 -27.72 -19.98 -15.20
CA ASN A 485 -28.38 -19.39 -16.37
C ASN A 485 -29.87 -19.72 -16.28
N VAL A 486 -30.72 -18.70 -16.29
CA VAL A 486 -32.17 -18.86 -16.16
C VAL A 486 -32.84 -18.36 -17.43
N LYS A 487 -33.48 -19.26 -18.16
CA LYS A 487 -34.29 -18.92 -19.31
C LYS A 487 -35.78 -18.89 -18.91
N LEU A 488 -36.47 -17.82 -19.29
CA LEU A 488 -37.93 -17.74 -19.20
C LEU A 488 -38.53 -18.25 -20.50
N ASP A 489 -39.08 -19.46 -20.49
CA ASP A 489 -39.65 -20.09 -21.69
C ASP A 489 -41.07 -19.57 -21.97
N ASP A 490 -41.88 -19.43 -20.92
CA ASP A 490 -43.24 -18.88 -20.98
C ASP A 490 -43.65 -18.33 -19.61
N TRP A 491 -44.67 -17.48 -19.57
CA TRP A 491 -45.23 -16.94 -18.33
C TRP A 491 -46.69 -16.50 -18.51
N THR A 492 -47.46 -16.60 -17.43
CA THR A 492 -48.82 -16.05 -17.38
C THR A 492 -49.13 -15.50 -16.00
N ILE A 493 -49.79 -14.33 -15.96
CA ILE A 493 -50.39 -13.82 -14.72
C ILE A 493 -51.89 -14.08 -14.77
N SER A 494 -52.41 -14.60 -13.67
CA SER A 494 -53.85 -14.76 -13.43
C SER A 494 -54.28 -13.95 -12.22
N ALA A 495 -55.36 -13.20 -12.38
CA ALA A 495 -55.99 -12.46 -11.29
C ALA A 495 -57.19 -13.26 -10.77
N TYR A 496 -57.36 -13.33 -9.46
CA TYR A 496 -58.56 -13.85 -8.83
C TYR A 496 -59.09 -12.87 -7.80
N THR A 497 -60.41 -12.83 -7.68
CA THR A 497 -61.11 -11.99 -6.72
C THR A 497 -61.44 -12.83 -5.48
N ASN A 498 -60.99 -12.35 -4.33
CA ASN A 498 -61.38 -12.91 -3.04
C ASN A 498 -62.45 -11.99 -2.43
N PRO A 499 -63.61 -12.53 -2.01
CA PRO A 499 -64.59 -11.76 -1.27
C PRO A 499 -63.94 -11.25 0.02
N GLY A 500 -63.95 -9.94 0.24
CA GLY A 500 -63.32 -9.31 1.40
C GLY A 500 -63.89 -9.85 2.70
N ALA A 501 -63.04 -9.94 3.74
CA ALA A 501 -63.49 -10.34 5.07
C ALA A 501 -64.64 -9.43 5.54
N ASN A 502 -65.70 -10.03 6.08
CA ASN A 502 -66.92 -9.35 6.54
C ASN A 502 -67.76 -8.65 5.46
N GLY A 503 -67.67 -9.07 4.19
CA GLY A 503 -68.55 -8.55 3.13
C GLY A 503 -68.21 -7.12 2.67
N MET A 504 -67.03 -6.62 3.04
CA MET A 504 -66.52 -5.32 2.59
C MET A 504 -65.54 -5.51 1.41
N GLY A 505 -66.02 -5.24 0.20
CA GLY A 505 -65.20 -5.12 -1.01
C GLY A 505 -64.72 -6.43 -1.65
N LEU A 506 -64.14 -6.31 -2.85
CA LEU A 506 -63.39 -7.35 -3.54
C LEU A 506 -61.90 -7.10 -3.30
N SER A 507 -61.17 -8.11 -2.87
CA SER A 507 -59.70 -8.06 -2.85
C SER A 507 -59.16 -8.82 -4.07
N TYR A 508 -58.09 -8.30 -4.67
CA TYR A 508 -57.45 -8.93 -5.83
C TYR A 508 -56.17 -9.63 -5.39
N SER A 509 -55.96 -10.82 -5.93
CA SER A 509 -54.72 -11.57 -5.75
C SER A 509 -54.21 -12.04 -7.11
N TYR A 510 -52.90 -12.08 -7.26
CA TYR A 510 -52.25 -12.46 -8.51
C TYR A 510 -51.43 -13.72 -8.31
N ASN A 511 -51.64 -14.69 -9.20
CA ASN A 511 -50.80 -15.89 -9.31
C ASN A 511 -50.04 -15.82 -10.62
N LEU A 512 -48.72 -15.82 -10.50
CA LEU A 512 -47.78 -15.89 -11.63
C LEU A 512 -47.39 -17.34 -11.84
N LYS A 513 -47.61 -17.84 -13.04
CA LYS A 513 -47.05 -19.10 -13.52
C LYS A 513 -45.86 -18.80 -14.42
N LEU A 514 -44.73 -19.46 -14.15
CA LEU A 514 -43.50 -19.34 -14.90
C LEU A 514 -43.11 -20.73 -15.43
N TRP A 515 -42.68 -20.80 -16.68
CA TRP A 515 -41.97 -21.96 -17.20
C TRP A 515 -40.50 -21.57 -17.34
N LEU A 516 -39.66 -22.18 -16.50
CA LEU A 516 -38.24 -21.85 -16.42
C LEU A 516 -37.37 -23.03 -16.86
N THR A 517 -36.27 -22.72 -17.53
CA THR A 517 -35.13 -23.62 -17.68
C THR A 517 -33.95 -23.04 -16.90
N ILE A 518 -33.46 -23.77 -15.90
CA ILE A 518 -32.37 -23.35 -15.02
C ILE A 518 -31.19 -24.30 -15.18
N ASP A 519 -30.07 -23.77 -15.66
CA ASP A 519 -28.80 -24.47 -15.75
C ASP A 519 -27.85 -23.98 -14.65
N HIS A 520 -27.12 -24.90 -14.01
CA HIS A 520 -26.12 -24.61 -12.98
C HIS A 520 -24.79 -25.26 -13.36
N LEU A 521 -23.70 -24.51 -13.28
CA LEU A 521 -22.34 -25.06 -13.42
C LEU A 521 -22.01 -25.98 -12.22
N GLU A 522 -21.93 -27.29 -12.46
CA GLU A 522 -21.81 -28.34 -11.43
C GLU A 522 -20.57 -28.17 -10.52
N ASP A 523 -19.47 -27.64 -11.05
CA ASP A 523 -18.21 -27.47 -10.31
C ASP A 523 -18.17 -26.18 -9.46
N VAL A 524 -19.27 -25.42 -9.38
CA VAL A 524 -19.32 -24.13 -8.68
C VAL A 524 -20.33 -24.16 -7.55
N VAL A 525 -19.82 -24.06 -6.34
CA VAL A 525 -20.58 -24.05 -5.09
C VAL A 525 -21.02 -22.62 -4.75
N VAL A 526 -22.29 -22.51 -4.38
CA VAL A 526 -22.92 -21.32 -3.82
C VAL A 526 -23.56 -21.67 -2.49
N ASP A 527 -23.58 -20.74 -1.54
CA ASP A 527 -24.22 -20.95 -0.25
C ASP A 527 -25.66 -20.43 -0.20
N LYS A 528 -26.29 -20.54 0.99
CA LYS A 528 -27.67 -20.12 1.22
C LYS A 528 -27.89 -18.60 1.14
N ASN A 529 -26.82 -17.80 1.24
CA ASN A 529 -26.88 -16.34 1.20
C ASN A 529 -26.80 -15.84 -0.25
N PHE A 530 -26.52 -16.71 -1.23
CA PHE A 530 -26.47 -16.37 -2.65
C PHE A 530 -27.69 -15.57 -3.13
N SER A 531 -27.51 -14.83 -4.23
CA SER A 531 -28.53 -14.02 -4.88
C SER A 531 -29.86 -14.77 -5.08
N LYS A 532 -30.94 -14.01 -4.97
CA LYS A 532 -32.31 -14.48 -5.18
C LYS A 532 -32.89 -13.84 -6.43
N MET A 533 -33.97 -14.43 -6.96
CA MET A 533 -34.78 -13.82 -8.00
C MET A 533 -35.98 -13.12 -7.38
N LYS A 534 -36.17 -11.84 -7.66
CA LYS A 534 -37.31 -11.05 -7.21
C LYS A 534 -38.22 -10.74 -8.40
N PHE A 535 -39.52 -10.93 -8.19
CA PHE A 535 -40.56 -10.72 -9.18
C PHE A 535 -41.43 -9.58 -8.71
N GLU A 536 -41.71 -8.63 -9.59
CA GLU A 536 -42.62 -7.51 -9.33
C GLU A 536 -43.67 -7.43 -10.44
N ILE A 537 -44.92 -7.28 -10.03
CA ILE A 537 -46.03 -7.00 -10.95
C ILE A 537 -46.28 -5.51 -10.95
N VAL A 538 -46.22 -4.90 -12.12
CA VAL A 538 -46.38 -3.46 -12.34
C VAL A 538 -47.58 -3.22 -13.24
N ASP A 539 -48.40 -2.22 -12.91
CA ASP A 539 -49.53 -1.83 -13.75
C ASP A 539 -49.15 -0.86 -14.88
N SER A 540 -50.11 -0.55 -15.75
CA SER A 540 -49.95 0.41 -16.85
C SER A 540 -49.62 1.84 -16.42
N ALA A 541 -49.82 2.18 -15.14
CA ALA A 541 -49.44 3.46 -14.54
C ALA A 541 -48.04 3.43 -13.89
N GLY A 542 -47.31 2.31 -14.00
CA GLY A 542 -45.98 2.14 -13.41
C GLY A 542 -45.99 1.85 -11.90
N ARG A 543 -47.15 1.51 -11.31
CA ARG A 543 -47.26 1.22 -9.88
C ARG A 543 -46.99 -0.25 -9.61
N ILE A 544 -46.13 -0.53 -8.64
CA ILE A 544 -45.87 -1.90 -8.17
C ILE A 544 -47.10 -2.39 -7.40
N LEU A 545 -47.77 -3.40 -7.97
CA LEU A 545 -48.95 -4.04 -7.38
C LEU A 545 -48.56 -5.03 -6.30
N GLY A 546 -47.47 -5.78 -6.50
CA GLY A 546 -46.95 -6.76 -5.55
C GLY A 546 -45.53 -7.21 -5.91
N SER A 547 -44.82 -7.72 -4.91
CA SER A 547 -43.47 -8.26 -5.08
C SER A 547 -43.32 -9.58 -4.32
N GLN A 548 -42.51 -10.50 -4.84
CA GLN A 548 -42.14 -11.75 -4.18
C GLN A 548 -40.73 -12.19 -4.60
N THR A 549 -39.99 -12.80 -3.67
CA THR A 549 -38.62 -13.27 -3.89
C THR A 549 -38.55 -14.80 -3.79
N ALA A 550 -37.78 -15.43 -4.67
CA ALA A 550 -37.53 -16.87 -4.68
C ALA A 550 -36.03 -17.17 -4.75
N SER A 551 -35.59 -18.18 -3.99
CA SER A 551 -34.17 -18.57 -3.90
C SER A 551 -33.76 -19.49 -5.06
N LEU A 552 -32.49 -19.43 -5.46
CA LEU A 552 -31.88 -20.39 -6.40
C LEU A 552 -31.19 -21.57 -5.68
N THR A 553 -31.05 -21.48 -4.36
CA THR A 553 -30.38 -22.47 -3.50
C THR A 553 -31.25 -22.82 -2.29
N GLY A 554 -30.94 -23.93 -1.63
CA GLY A 554 -31.64 -24.36 -0.40
C GLY A 554 -33.01 -24.99 -0.64
N GLU A 555 -33.82 -25.04 0.44
CA GLU A 555 -35.19 -25.54 0.43
C GLU A 555 -36.12 -24.58 -0.32
N ASN A 556 -37.11 -25.11 -1.04
CA ASN A 556 -38.06 -24.34 -1.85
C ASN A 556 -37.39 -23.45 -2.92
N LYS A 557 -36.20 -23.83 -3.39
CA LYS A 557 -35.54 -23.15 -4.50
C LYS A 557 -36.36 -23.26 -5.80
N LEU A 558 -36.18 -22.30 -6.69
CA LEU A 558 -36.62 -22.42 -8.08
C LEU A 558 -35.94 -23.63 -8.74
N VAL A 559 -36.71 -24.36 -9.53
CA VAL A 559 -36.23 -25.49 -10.34
C VAL A 559 -36.77 -25.36 -11.76
N SER A 560 -36.13 -26.06 -12.71
CA SER A 560 -36.63 -26.13 -14.09
C SER A 560 -38.04 -26.73 -14.13
N GLY A 561 -38.90 -26.19 -15.00
CA GLY A 561 -40.30 -26.58 -15.15
C GLY A 561 -41.29 -25.48 -14.77
N GLU A 562 -42.55 -25.88 -14.53
CA GLU A 562 -43.63 -24.96 -14.10
C GLU A 562 -43.43 -24.57 -12.62
N GLN A 563 -43.27 -23.28 -12.38
CA GLN A 563 -43.20 -22.67 -11.06
C GLN A 563 -44.42 -21.77 -10.84
N MET A 564 -44.99 -21.80 -9.63
CA MET A 564 -46.10 -20.93 -9.26
C MET A 564 -45.67 -19.98 -8.15
N ILE A 565 -45.81 -18.68 -8.39
CA ILE A 565 -45.50 -17.62 -7.44
C ILE A 565 -46.78 -16.87 -7.10
N GLN A 566 -47.17 -16.94 -5.84
CA GLN A 566 -48.34 -16.25 -5.31
C GLN A 566 -47.94 -14.90 -4.71
N PHE A 567 -48.58 -13.83 -5.17
CA PHE A 567 -48.40 -12.49 -4.62
C PHE A 567 -49.48 -12.21 -3.58
N SER A 568 -49.08 -12.17 -2.32
CA SER A 568 -50.00 -12.01 -1.18
C SER A 568 -50.13 -10.56 -0.69
N ASN A 569 -49.21 -9.69 -1.11
CA ASN A 569 -49.07 -8.30 -0.63
C ASN A 569 -49.53 -7.29 -1.69
N ILE A 570 -50.77 -7.41 -2.16
CA ILE A 570 -51.30 -6.57 -3.23
C ILE A 570 -51.81 -5.22 -2.69
N LYS A 571 -51.35 -4.11 -3.28
CA LYS A 571 -51.66 -2.74 -2.86
C LYS A 571 -52.83 -2.08 -3.62
N THR A 572 -53.68 -2.86 -4.29
CA THR A 572 -54.78 -2.33 -5.10
C THR A 572 -56.12 -3.05 -4.85
N ASP A 573 -57.19 -2.27 -4.75
CA ASP A 573 -58.59 -2.73 -4.73
C ASP A 573 -59.23 -2.74 -6.13
N GLN A 574 -58.44 -2.50 -7.17
CA GLN A 574 -58.90 -2.42 -8.56
C GLN A 574 -58.11 -3.37 -9.46
N PHE A 575 -58.83 -4.00 -10.38
CA PHE A 575 -58.23 -4.76 -11.49
C PHE A 575 -57.46 -3.82 -12.43
N SER A 576 -56.28 -4.23 -12.86
CA SER A 576 -55.44 -3.47 -13.78
C SER A 576 -54.92 -4.35 -14.92
N TYR A 577 -54.86 -3.78 -16.13
CA TYR A 577 -54.37 -4.40 -17.35
C TYR A 577 -53.94 -3.30 -18.35
N PRO A 578 -52.87 -3.48 -19.18
CA PRO A 578 -51.93 -4.59 -19.19
C PRO A 578 -51.07 -4.66 -17.91
N LEU A 579 -50.48 -5.83 -17.65
CA LEU A 579 -49.59 -6.06 -16.53
C LEU A 579 -48.17 -6.32 -17.03
N THR A 580 -47.19 -5.70 -16.39
CA THR A 580 -45.78 -5.91 -16.68
C THR A 580 -45.15 -6.69 -15.53
N LEU A 581 -44.47 -7.78 -15.85
CA LEU A 581 -43.62 -8.51 -14.92
C LEU A 581 -42.19 -7.99 -15.04
N HIS A 582 -41.67 -7.44 -13.95
CA HIS A 582 -40.25 -7.18 -13.79
C HIS A 582 -39.60 -8.31 -13.00
N ILE A 583 -38.49 -8.82 -13.52
CA ILE A 583 -37.67 -9.85 -12.89
C ILE A 583 -36.33 -9.21 -12.55
N TYR A 584 -35.95 -9.31 -11.29
CA TYR A 584 -34.72 -8.75 -10.74
C TYR A 584 -33.85 -9.85 -10.17
N GLU A 585 -32.54 -9.67 -10.24
CA GLU A 585 -31.63 -10.25 -9.26
C GLU A 585 -31.65 -9.40 -7.99
N ALA A 586 -31.80 -10.03 -6.84
CA ALA A 586 -31.84 -9.39 -5.53
C ALA A 586 -30.75 -9.96 -4.61
N ILE A 587 -29.99 -9.08 -3.97
CA ILE A 587 -28.90 -9.45 -3.06
C ILE A 587 -29.04 -8.65 -1.76
N ASP A 588 -28.97 -9.36 -0.64
CA ASP A 588 -28.98 -8.75 0.68
C ASP A 588 -27.61 -8.09 0.96
N THR A 589 -27.60 -6.77 1.17
CA THR A 589 -26.41 -6.00 1.55
C THR A 589 -26.58 -5.43 2.97
N PRO A 590 -25.50 -4.98 3.64
CA PRO A 590 -25.62 -4.34 4.96
C PRO A 590 -26.54 -3.11 4.99
N ASN A 591 -26.76 -2.47 3.84
CA ASN A 591 -27.57 -1.26 3.71
C ASN A 591 -28.98 -1.53 3.16
N GLY A 592 -29.36 -2.79 2.96
CA GLY A 592 -30.65 -3.19 2.40
C GLY A 592 -30.53 -4.11 1.19
N GLU A 593 -31.67 -4.54 0.66
CA GLU A 593 -31.73 -5.33 -0.58
C GLU A 593 -31.33 -4.47 -1.78
N ALA A 594 -30.33 -4.91 -2.52
CA ALA A 594 -29.89 -4.29 -3.77
C ALA A 594 -30.43 -5.07 -4.96
N THR A 595 -31.15 -4.40 -5.86
CA THR A 595 -31.83 -5.04 -6.99
C THR A 595 -31.27 -4.62 -8.34
N ARG A 596 -31.13 -5.60 -9.24
CA ARG A 596 -30.74 -5.40 -10.64
C ARG A 596 -31.83 -5.97 -11.53
N LEU A 597 -32.41 -5.14 -12.41
CA LEU A 597 -33.43 -5.60 -13.36
C LEU A 597 -32.75 -6.50 -14.41
N VAL A 598 -33.19 -7.75 -14.51
CA VAL A 598 -32.65 -8.73 -15.48
C VAL A 598 -33.62 -9.02 -16.62
N LYS A 599 -34.93 -8.84 -16.43
CA LYS A 599 -35.93 -8.97 -17.50
C LYS A 599 -37.18 -8.16 -17.22
N SER A 600 -37.82 -7.65 -18.26
CA SER A 600 -39.15 -7.04 -18.22
C SER A 600 -40.00 -7.59 -19.36
N VAL A 601 -41.21 -8.04 -19.05
CA VAL A 601 -42.16 -8.61 -20.03
C VAL A 601 -43.58 -8.13 -19.72
N THR A 602 -44.37 -7.80 -20.75
CA THR A 602 -45.75 -7.27 -20.60
C THR A 602 -46.76 -8.25 -21.20
N GLN A 603 -47.86 -8.47 -20.47
CA GLN A 603 -48.99 -9.32 -20.87
C GLN A 603 -50.13 -8.49 -21.44
#